data_AF-A0A2J6SPC8-F1
#
_entry.id   AF-A0A2J6SPC8-F1
#
_cell.length_a   1.000
_cell.length_b   1.000
_cell.length_c   1.000
_cell.angle_alpha   90.00
_cell.angle_beta   90.00
_cell.angle_gamma   90.00
#
_symmetry.space_group_name_H-M   'P 1'
#
loop_
_entity.id
_entity.type
_entity.pdbx_description
1 polymer ?
#
loop_
_entity_poly.entity_id
_entity_poly.type
_entity_poly.pdbx_seq_one_letter_code
_entity_poly.pdbx_strand_id
1 'polypeptide(L)'
;MGLWGRVVPKTVEFSLLGDWLNICRRHHTEPCDDSKQQRSLTKLNGFQLVDCERQMVVPATGTVKYSALSYVWGSPKSLDSKPNAENWPRVVRDAVLVTKTLGLGYLWVDKHCINQEDSKHKDEQIAMMDQIYERANVTIIAAAGQDAHAGLPGVGTQLLVSTMQHPRRSIMQSTWFTRGWTYQEAILSKRRLFFTEEQVYFESLQSSRLIQTF
;
A
#
# COMPACT_ATOMS: atom_id res chain seq x y z
N MET A 1 7.87 37.75 -19.44
CA MET A 1 6.97 36.62 -19.18
C MET A 1 7.53 35.88 -17.98
N GLY A 2 6.95 36.05 -16.79
CA GLY A 2 7.47 35.47 -15.55
C GLY A 2 6.81 34.13 -15.28
N LEU A 3 7.60 33.06 -15.24
CA LEU A 3 7.16 31.76 -14.72
C LEU A 3 7.19 31.83 -13.20
N TRP A 4 6.02 31.74 -12.57
CA TRP A 4 5.88 31.65 -11.13
C TRP A 4 5.62 30.19 -10.77
N GLY A 5 6.51 29.59 -9.99
CA GLY A 5 6.39 28.20 -9.53
C GLY A 5 6.25 28.14 -8.00
N ARG A 6 5.44 27.21 -7.50
CA ARG A 6 5.39 26.87 -6.08
C ARG A 6 6.51 25.88 -5.78
N VAL A 7 7.32 26.15 -4.75
CA VAL A 7 8.24 25.14 -4.21
C VAL A 7 7.40 24.07 -3.52
N VAL A 8 7.41 22.86 -4.09
CA VAL A 8 6.78 21.69 -3.46
C VAL A 8 7.80 21.11 -2.47
N PRO A 9 7.41 20.82 -1.22
CA PRO A 9 8.30 20.18 -0.25
C PRO A 9 8.89 18.88 -0.79
N LYS A 10 10.16 18.60 -0.45
CA LYS A 10 10.90 17.41 -0.91
C LYS A 10 10.46 16.11 -0.24
N THR A 11 9.61 16.20 0.79
CA THR A 11 9.15 15.09 1.59
C THR A 11 7.64 15.05 1.57
N VAL A 12 7.08 13.85 1.59
CA VAL A 12 5.64 13.67 1.79
C VAL A 12 5.28 14.24 3.16
N GLU A 13 4.30 15.14 3.19
CA GLU A 13 3.77 15.63 4.45
C GLU A 13 2.92 14.52 5.07
N PHE A 14 3.47 13.86 6.08
CA PHE A 14 2.85 12.70 6.73
C PHE A 14 1.48 13.03 7.36
N SER A 15 1.31 14.26 7.85
CA SER A 15 0.02 14.83 8.30
C SER A 15 -1.06 14.74 7.22
N LEU A 16 -0.71 15.12 5.98
CA LEU A 16 -1.63 15.16 4.85
C LEU A 16 -2.20 13.78 4.51
N LEU A 17 -1.39 12.72 4.62
CA LEU A 17 -1.85 11.34 4.40
C LEU A 17 -2.91 10.93 5.43
N GLY A 18 -2.68 11.29 6.70
CA GLY A 18 -3.63 11.07 7.79
C GLY A 18 -4.93 11.84 7.56
N ASP A 19 -4.83 13.09 7.13
CA ASP A 19 -5.99 13.94 6.83
C ASP A 19 -6.84 13.38 5.69
N TRP A 20 -6.23 12.92 4.58
CA TRP A 20 -6.98 12.27 3.49
C TRP A 20 -7.73 11.03 3.94
N LEU A 21 -7.10 10.19 4.77
CA LEU A 21 -7.75 9.01 5.33
C LEU A 21 -8.92 9.41 6.24
N ASN A 22 -8.75 10.46 7.06
CA ASN A 22 -9.79 10.96 7.95
C ASN A 22 -10.95 11.62 7.20
N ILE A 23 -10.69 12.39 6.14
CA ILE A 23 -11.70 12.96 5.25
C ILE A 23 -12.53 11.82 4.64
N CYS A 24 -11.86 10.80 4.08
CA CYS A 24 -12.54 9.63 3.53
C CYS A 24 -13.43 8.93 4.57
N ARG A 25 -12.93 8.70 5.80
CA ARG A 25 -13.72 8.09 6.88
C ARG A 25 -14.94 8.92 7.31
N ARG A 26 -14.85 10.25 7.27
CA ARG A 26 -15.92 11.15 7.70
C ARG A 26 -17.00 11.35 6.64
N HIS A 27 -16.60 11.36 5.38
CA HIS A 27 -17.48 11.77 4.28
C HIS A 27 -17.94 10.61 3.39
N HIS A 28 -17.26 9.46 3.41
CA HIS A 28 -17.67 8.31 2.61
C HIS A 28 -18.43 7.26 3.41
N THR A 29 -19.47 6.72 2.78
CA THR A 29 -20.27 5.59 3.27
C THR A 29 -19.74 4.29 2.64
N GLU A 30 -20.57 3.46 2.01
CA GLU A 30 -20.10 2.24 1.34
C GLU A 30 -19.27 2.54 0.09
N PRO A 31 -18.16 1.80 -0.17
CA PRO A 31 -17.57 0.71 0.63
C PRO A 31 -16.52 1.19 1.67
N CYS A 32 -16.43 2.49 1.92
CA CYS A 32 -15.43 3.11 2.80
C CYS A 32 -15.84 3.16 4.29
N ASP A 33 -16.97 2.56 4.66
CA ASP A 33 -17.45 2.52 6.04
C ASP A 33 -16.67 1.47 6.85
N ASP A 34 -15.78 1.94 7.74
CA ASP A 34 -14.95 1.07 8.57
C ASP A 34 -15.78 0.31 9.63
N SER A 35 -16.99 0.77 9.98
CA SER A 35 -17.82 0.18 11.05
C SER A 35 -18.41 -1.18 10.68
N LYS A 36 -18.65 -1.42 9.39
CA LYS A 36 -19.27 -2.65 8.87
C LYS A 36 -18.27 -3.75 8.51
N GLN A 37 -16.98 -3.43 8.58
CA GLN A 37 -15.90 -4.32 8.18
C GLN A 37 -15.04 -4.83 9.34
N GLN A 38 -15.54 -4.68 10.57
CA GLN A 38 -14.92 -5.23 11.79
C GLN A 38 -15.09 -6.77 11.84
N ARG A 39 -14.73 -7.47 10.76
CA ARG A 39 -14.75 -8.92 10.63
C ARG A 39 -13.44 -9.47 11.16
N SER A 40 -13.53 -10.45 12.05
CA SER A 40 -12.36 -11.08 12.62
C SER A 40 -11.48 -11.71 11.55
N LEU A 41 -10.18 -11.40 11.59
CA LEU A 41 -9.17 -12.00 10.71
C LEU A 41 -8.86 -13.44 11.12
N THR A 42 -9.34 -13.90 12.28
CA THR A 42 -9.22 -15.31 12.72
C THR A 42 -9.92 -16.31 11.80
N LYS A 43 -10.73 -15.87 10.83
CA LYS A 43 -11.27 -16.73 9.78
C LYS A 43 -10.30 -17.00 8.63
N LEU A 44 -9.21 -16.24 8.54
CA LEU A 44 -8.16 -16.44 7.54
C LEU A 44 -7.07 -17.31 8.17
N ASN A 45 -7.11 -18.62 7.89
CA ASN A 45 -6.12 -19.56 8.41
C ASN A 45 -4.71 -19.14 7.98
N GLY A 46 -3.76 -19.13 8.92
CA GLY A 46 -2.36 -18.80 8.63
C GLY A 46 -2.12 -17.35 8.21
N PHE A 47 -3.07 -16.43 8.42
CA PHE A 47 -2.89 -15.03 8.05
C PHE A 47 -1.85 -14.35 8.96
N GLN A 48 -0.80 -13.82 8.34
CA GLN A 48 0.29 -13.15 9.03
C GLN A 48 0.31 -11.65 8.69
N LEU A 49 0.81 -10.85 9.62
CA LEU A 49 0.99 -9.42 9.48
C LEU A 49 2.35 -9.01 10.01
N VAL A 50 2.91 -7.95 9.47
CA VAL A 50 4.03 -7.24 10.07
C VAL A 50 3.49 -6.38 11.21
N ASP A 51 3.98 -6.61 12.43
CA ASP A 51 3.84 -5.67 13.55
C ASP A 51 4.81 -4.51 13.32
N CYS A 52 4.26 -3.31 13.07
CA CYS A 52 5.05 -2.14 12.72
C CYS A 52 5.86 -1.58 13.90
N GLU A 53 5.49 -1.91 15.14
CA GLU A 53 6.20 -1.47 16.34
C GLU A 53 7.36 -2.42 16.64
N ARG A 54 7.09 -3.72 16.60
CA ARG A 54 8.10 -4.77 16.85
C ARG A 54 8.96 -5.10 15.63
N GLN A 55 8.57 -4.60 14.46
CA GLN A 55 9.21 -4.87 13.18
C GLN A 55 9.44 -6.36 12.91
N MET A 56 8.39 -7.16 13.11
CA MET A 56 8.43 -8.60 12.91
C MET A 56 7.12 -9.14 12.37
N VAL A 57 7.18 -10.28 11.67
CA VAL A 57 5.98 -10.99 11.19
C VAL A 57 5.33 -11.74 12.36
N VAL A 58 4.06 -11.49 12.60
CA VAL A 58 3.25 -12.10 13.67
C VAL A 58 1.96 -12.68 13.08
N PRO A 59 1.39 -13.75 13.67
CA PRO A 59 0.06 -14.21 13.30
C PRO A 59 -0.98 -13.13 13.62
N ALA A 60 -1.92 -12.91 12.71
CA ALA A 60 -3.01 -11.97 12.92
C ALA A 60 -4.05 -12.57 13.89
N THR A 61 -4.21 -11.95 15.06
CA THR A 61 -5.17 -12.40 16.08
C THR A 61 -6.31 -11.40 16.25
N GLY A 62 -7.56 -11.88 16.18
CA GLY A 62 -8.76 -11.08 16.41
C GLY A 62 -9.09 -10.10 15.28
N THR A 63 -9.62 -8.93 15.66
CA THR A 63 -9.97 -7.86 14.72
C THR A 63 -8.92 -6.76 14.79
N VAL A 64 -8.00 -6.77 13.83
CA VAL A 64 -6.93 -5.77 13.72
C VAL A 64 -7.10 -4.91 12.48
N LYS A 65 -6.71 -3.64 12.59
CA LYS A 65 -6.65 -2.70 11.47
C LYS A 65 -5.24 -2.74 10.89
N TYR A 66 -5.15 -2.86 9.57
CA TYR A 66 -3.86 -2.97 8.87
C TYR A 66 -3.87 -2.23 7.53
N SER A 67 -2.67 -1.86 7.08
CA SER A 67 -2.42 -1.46 5.69
C SER A 67 -1.96 -2.66 4.88
N ALA A 68 -2.23 -2.70 3.57
CA ALA A 68 -1.58 -3.63 2.66
C ALA A 68 -0.51 -2.90 1.84
N LEU A 69 0.62 -3.55 1.54
CA LEU A 69 1.63 -3.06 0.61
C LEU A 69 1.55 -3.81 -0.71
N SER A 70 1.50 -3.05 -1.80
CA SER A 70 1.53 -3.51 -3.17
C SER A 70 2.74 -2.89 -3.88
N TYR A 71 3.67 -3.73 -4.33
CA TYR A 71 4.95 -3.29 -4.90
C TYR A 71 5.54 -4.34 -5.85
N VAL A 72 6.53 -3.94 -6.65
CA VAL A 72 7.28 -4.84 -7.53
C VAL A 72 8.42 -5.49 -6.76
N TRP A 73 8.46 -6.82 -6.69
CA TRP A 73 9.48 -7.54 -5.92
C TRP A 73 10.88 -7.48 -6.54
N GLY A 74 10.97 -7.32 -7.85
CA GLY A 74 12.23 -7.47 -8.60
C GLY A 74 12.62 -8.94 -8.84
N SER A 75 13.86 -9.18 -9.28
CA SER A 75 14.34 -10.53 -9.63
C SER A 75 14.44 -11.46 -8.41
N PRO A 76 14.22 -12.78 -8.57
CA PRO A 76 14.18 -13.74 -7.45
C PRO A 76 15.46 -13.83 -6.60
N LYS A 77 16.61 -13.40 -7.12
CA LYS A 77 17.93 -13.62 -6.53
C LYS A 77 18.26 -12.75 -5.30
N SER A 78 17.44 -11.77 -4.94
CA SER A 78 17.89 -10.73 -4.02
C SER A 78 17.62 -10.94 -2.52
N LEU A 79 16.71 -11.82 -2.07
CA LEU A 79 16.35 -11.89 -0.64
C LEU A 79 15.89 -13.31 -0.22
N ASP A 80 16.84 -14.19 0.06
CA ASP A 80 16.61 -15.54 0.66
C ASP A 80 16.80 -15.57 2.19
N SER A 81 16.96 -14.42 2.83
CA SER A 81 17.03 -14.34 4.29
C SER A 81 15.64 -14.15 4.88
N LYS A 82 15.30 -14.91 5.94
CA LYS A 82 14.07 -14.67 6.72
C LYS A 82 14.00 -13.18 7.08
N PRO A 83 12.89 -12.49 6.74
CA PRO A 83 12.83 -11.04 6.80
C PRO A 83 12.75 -10.58 8.27
N ASN A 84 13.88 -10.17 8.84
CA ASN A 84 13.94 -9.38 10.08
C ASN A 84 13.97 -7.87 9.74
N ALA A 85 13.67 -7.01 10.71
CA ALA A 85 13.65 -5.55 10.55
C ALA A 85 14.89 -4.98 9.82
N GLU A 86 16.06 -5.60 10.06
CA GLU A 86 17.36 -5.19 9.51
C GLU A 86 17.49 -5.50 8.02
N ASN A 87 16.92 -6.61 7.55
CA ASN A 87 17.03 -7.07 6.16
C ASN A 87 15.82 -6.74 5.29
N TRP A 88 14.85 -5.97 5.81
CA TRP A 88 13.70 -5.58 5.00
C TRP A 88 14.08 -4.66 3.85
N PRO A 89 13.51 -4.89 2.65
CA PRO A 89 13.69 -3.98 1.53
C PRO A 89 13.24 -2.56 1.90
N ARG A 90 13.84 -1.56 1.25
CA ARG A 90 13.56 -0.16 1.53
C ARG A 90 12.07 0.16 1.41
N VAL A 91 11.38 -0.39 0.40
CA VAL A 91 9.94 -0.18 0.21
C VAL A 91 9.09 -0.69 1.38
N VAL A 92 9.51 -1.77 2.03
CA VAL A 92 8.81 -2.33 3.20
C VAL A 92 9.03 -1.45 4.42
N ARG A 93 10.27 -0.96 4.63
CA ARG A 93 10.57 -0.03 5.73
C ARG A 93 9.81 1.29 5.59
N ASP A 94 9.78 1.84 4.39
CA ASP A 94 9.04 3.07 4.09
C ASP A 94 7.53 2.85 4.28
N ALA A 95 7.00 1.70 3.85
CA ALA A 95 5.60 1.36 4.06
C ALA A 95 5.25 1.21 5.54
N VAL A 96 6.12 0.63 6.37
CA VAL A 96 5.93 0.56 7.84
C VAL A 96 5.83 1.97 8.43
N LEU A 97 6.68 2.90 8.02
CA LEU A 97 6.62 4.29 8.47
C LEU A 97 5.31 4.98 8.07
N VAL A 98 4.86 4.78 6.82
CA VAL A 98 3.57 5.29 6.33
C VAL A 98 2.42 4.68 7.13
N THR A 99 2.42 3.37 7.39
CA THR A 99 1.40 2.69 8.19
C THR A 99 1.31 3.25 9.60
N LYS A 100 2.44 3.44 10.29
CA LYS A 100 2.48 4.07 11.62
C LYS A 100 1.90 5.49 11.60
N THR A 101 2.27 6.27 10.58
CA THR A 101 1.76 7.64 10.39
C THR A 101 0.24 7.68 10.24
N LEU A 102 -0.34 6.69 9.55
CA LEU A 102 -1.79 6.58 9.34
C LEU A 102 -2.55 6.11 10.60
N GLY A 103 -1.85 5.92 11.73
CA GLY A 103 -2.41 5.43 12.98
C GLY A 103 -2.75 3.94 12.93
N LEU A 104 -2.08 3.17 12.09
CA LEU A 104 -2.25 1.73 11.94
C LEU A 104 -1.03 1.01 12.52
N GLY A 105 -1.25 -0.11 13.21
CA GLY A 105 -0.20 -0.88 13.88
C GLY A 105 0.36 -2.04 13.06
N TYR A 106 -0.33 -2.43 11.99
CA TYR A 106 -0.01 -3.63 11.23
C TYR A 106 0.06 -3.37 9.73
N LEU A 107 0.99 -4.04 9.07
CA LEU A 107 1.19 -4.01 7.62
C LEU A 107 1.14 -5.42 7.06
N TRP A 108 0.38 -5.65 6.00
CA TRP A 108 0.45 -6.88 5.22
C TRP A 108 1.39 -6.70 4.04
N VAL A 109 2.31 -7.66 3.86
CA VAL A 109 3.28 -7.68 2.75
C VAL A 109 3.30 -9.08 2.17
N ASP A 110 2.84 -9.23 0.94
CA ASP A 110 2.75 -10.49 0.20
C ASP A 110 3.97 -11.43 0.37
N LYS A 111 5.19 -10.95 0.07
CA LYS A 111 6.44 -11.73 0.12
C LYS A 111 6.82 -12.18 1.53
N HIS A 112 6.39 -11.45 2.56
CA HIS A 112 6.81 -11.68 3.95
C HIS A 112 5.73 -12.32 4.81
N CYS A 113 4.45 -12.15 4.46
CA CYS A 113 3.30 -12.67 5.19
C CYS A 113 2.76 -13.97 4.59
N ILE A 114 3.20 -14.35 3.39
CA ILE A 114 2.88 -15.64 2.76
C ILE A 114 4.13 -16.52 2.82
N ASN A 115 3.98 -17.73 3.35
CA ASN A 115 5.03 -18.74 3.29
C ASN A 115 5.29 -19.13 1.83
N GLN A 116 6.46 -18.79 1.31
CA GLN A 116 6.83 -19.05 -0.08
C GLN A 116 7.31 -20.49 -0.33
N GLU A 117 7.69 -21.21 0.73
CA GLU A 117 8.26 -22.57 0.65
C GLU A 117 7.18 -23.65 0.65
N ASP A 118 6.00 -23.35 1.20
CA ASP A 118 4.87 -24.27 1.25
C ASP A 118 3.87 -23.93 0.14
N SER A 119 3.91 -24.70 -0.95
CA SER A 119 3.07 -24.48 -2.13
C SER A 119 1.57 -24.53 -1.81
N LYS A 120 1.14 -25.41 -0.90
CA LYS A 120 -0.27 -25.56 -0.55
C LYS A 120 -0.76 -24.35 0.24
N HIS A 121 -0.01 -23.93 1.26
CA HIS A 121 -0.35 -22.72 2.03
C HIS A 121 -0.26 -21.47 1.17
N LYS A 122 0.69 -21.42 0.24
CA LYS A 122 0.81 -20.32 -0.72
C LYS A 122 -0.44 -20.21 -1.60
N ASP A 123 -0.91 -21.32 -2.18
CA ASP A 123 -2.11 -21.32 -3.02
C ASP A 123 -3.35 -20.89 -2.23
N GLU A 124 -3.49 -21.35 -0.99
CA GLU A 124 -4.57 -20.93 -0.09
C GLU A 124 -4.52 -19.41 0.21
N GLN A 125 -3.33 -18.85 0.50
CA GLN A 125 -3.17 -17.41 0.73
C GLN A 125 -3.40 -16.58 -0.55
N ILE A 126 -2.95 -17.09 -1.71
CA ILE A 126 -3.20 -16.44 -3.02
C ILE A 126 -4.70 -16.40 -3.30
N ALA A 127 -5.43 -17.49 -3.03
CA ALA A 127 -6.88 -17.54 -3.18
C ALA A 127 -7.62 -16.56 -2.25
N MET A 128 -6.97 -16.05 -1.21
CA MET A 128 -7.52 -15.07 -0.26
C MET A 128 -7.05 -13.64 -0.50
N MET A 129 -6.21 -13.37 -1.52
CA MET A 129 -5.68 -12.02 -1.78
C MET A 129 -6.78 -10.99 -2.00
N ASP A 130 -7.89 -11.39 -2.61
CA ASP A 130 -9.08 -10.56 -2.80
C ASP A 130 -9.61 -10.02 -1.47
N GLN A 131 -9.80 -10.90 -0.49
CA GLN A 131 -10.28 -10.57 0.85
C GLN A 131 -9.26 -9.75 1.64
N ILE A 132 -7.96 -9.99 1.42
CA ILE A 132 -6.89 -9.25 2.09
C ILE A 132 -6.88 -7.79 1.64
N TYR A 133 -6.95 -7.52 0.33
CA TYR A 133 -6.98 -6.15 -0.17
C TYR A 133 -8.32 -5.46 0.10
N GLU A 134 -9.44 -6.18 0.02
CA GLU A 134 -10.77 -5.66 0.34
C GLU A 134 -10.85 -5.18 1.81
N ARG A 135 -10.26 -5.93 2.74
CA ARG A 135 -10.34 -5.64 4.19
C ARG A 135 -9.29 -4.66 4.68
N ALA A 136 -8.24 -4.40 3.90
CA ALA A 136 -7.22 -3.42 4.27
C ALA A 136 -7.86 -2.04 4.53
N ASN A 137 -7.39 -1.33 5.55
CA ASN A 137 -7.85 0.03 5.80
C ASN A 137 -7.40 0.99 4.71
N VAL A 138 -6.24 0.70 4.12
CA VAL A 138 -5.61 1.41 3.02
C VAL A 138 -4.56 0.51 2.38
N THR A 139 -4.45 0.56 1.06
CA THR A 139 -3.39 -0.12 0.31
C THR A 139 -2.38 0.91 -0.16
N ILE A 140 -1.12 0.71 0.22
CA ILE A 140 0.03 1.52 -0.20
C ILE A 140 0.55 0.90 -1.49
N ILE A 141 0.58 1.68 -2.57
CA ILE A 141 0.99 1.22 -3.90
C ILE A 141 2.29 1.93 -4.28
N ALA A 142 3.38 1.16 -4.37
CA ALA A 142 4.68 1.62 -4.81
C ALA A 142 4.77 1.60 -6.35
N ALA A 143 4.20 2.61 -7.01
CA ALA A 143 4.15 2.69 -8.46
C ALA A 143 5.46 3.21 -9.11
N ALA A 144 6.33 3.85 -8.33
CA ALA A 144 7.62 4.35 -8.82
C ALA A 144 8.74 3.30 -8.84
N GLY A 145 8.61 2.23 -8.06
CA GLY A 145 9.67 1.23 -7.88
C GLY A 145 9.67 0.17 -8.97
N GLN A 146 10.84 -0.10 -9.55
CA GLN A 146 11.05 -1.26 -10.43
C GLN A 146 11.35 -2.54 -9.64
N ASP A 147 11.71 -2.42 -8.37
CA ASP A 147 12.00 -3.52 -7.45
C ASP A 147 11.79 -3.10 -5.97
N ALA A 148 12.07 -4.03 -5.05
CA ALA A 148 11.90 -3.85 -3.62
C ALA A 148 12.87 -2.83 -2.98
N HIS A 149 13.97 -2.47 -3.65
CA HIS A 149 15.02 -1.59 -3.13
C HIS A 149 14.77 -0.11 -3.40
N ALA A 150 13.91 0.22 -4.38
CA ALA A 150 13.60 1.60 -4.75
C ALA A 150 13.10 2.46 -3.56
N GLY A 151 12.31 1.87 -2.66
CA GLY A 151 11.62 2.60 -1.58
C GLY A 151 10.38 3.36 -2.06
N LEU A 152 9.75 4.11 -1.17
CA LEU A 152 8.62 4.99 -1.50
C LEU A 152 9.13 6.43 -1.73
N PRO A 153 8.91 7.03 -2.91
CA PRO A 153 9.28 8.43 -3.16
C PRO A 153 8.73 9.40 -2.12
N GLY A 154 9.55 10.36 -1.70
CA GLY A 154 9.22 11.36 -0.69
C GLY A 154 9.14 10.83 0.76
N VAL A 155 9.34 9.54 1.00
CA VAL A 155 9.66 8.99 2.33
C VAL A 155 11.18 9.04 2.52
N GLY A 156 11.65 9.86 3.47
CA GLY A 156 13.07 9.97 3.83
C GLY A 156 13.89 10.98 3.03
N THR A 157 14.13 10.77 1.73
CA THR A 157 15.15 11.58 1.00
C THR A 157 14.92 11.79 -0.51
N GLN A 158 13.86 11.26 -1.13
CA GLN A 158 13.71 11.38 -2.59
C GLN A 158 12.81 12.54 -3.03
N LEU A 159 13.35 13.30 -3.98
CA LEU A 159 12.86 14.52 -4.58
C LEU A 159 11.49 14.32 -5.27
N LEU A 160 10.45 15.01 -4.79
CA LEU A 160 9.21 15.22 -5.53
C LEU A 160 9.42 16.33 -6.57
N VAL A 161 9.79 15.98 -7.80
CA VAL A 161 9.70 16.92 -8.94
C VAL A 161 8.33 16.73 -9.58
N SER A 162 7.42 17.66 -9.29
CA SER A 162 6.12 17.68 -9.95
C SER A 162 6.24 18.38 -11.30
N THR A 163 6.18 17.61 -12.39
CA THR A 163 5.55 18.12 -13.61
C THR A 163 4.09 17.69 -13.55
N MET A 164 3.14 18.57 -13.83
CA MET A 164 1.69 18.30 -13.70
C MET A 164 1.19 17.33 -14.79
N GLN A 165 1.79 16.15 -14.90
CA GLN A 165 1.19 15.06 -15.65
C GLN A 165 0.03 14.49 -14.84
N HIS A 166 -1.06 14.16 -15.55
CA HIS A 166 -2.24 13.62 -14.90
C HIS A 166 -1.88 12.28 -14.19
N PRO A 167 -2.23 12.09 -12.91
CA PRO A 167 -1.88 10.92 -12.09
C PRO A 167 -1.98 9.57 -12.77
N ARG A 168 -3.09 9.40 -13.50
CA ARG A 168 -3.39 8.17 -14.23
C ARG A 168 -2.29 7.80 -15.22
N ARG A 169 -1.66 8.77 -15.89
CA ARG A 169 -0.62 8.49 -16.88
C ARG A 169 0.61 7.86 -16.23
N SER A 170 1.12 8.48 -15.15
CA SER A 170 2.29 7.98 -14.42
C SER A 170 2.01 6.60 -13.80
N ILE A 171 0.78 6.34 -13.32
CA ILE A 171 0.37 5.02 -12.83
C ILE A 171 0.30 4.01 -13.99
N MET A 172 -0.38 4.32 -15.09
CA MET A 172 -0.54 3.40 -16.23
C MET A 172 0.77 3.02 -16.91
N GLN A 173 1.78 3.89 -16.84
CA GLN A 173 3.12 3.65 -17.39
C GLN A 173 4.04 2.89 -16.42
N SER A 174 3.65 2.72 -15.16
CA SER A 174 4.49 2.04 -14.17
C SER A 174 4.65 0.55 -14.44
N THR A 175 5.80 -0.01 -14.03
CA THR A 175 6.02 -1.46 -14.03
C THR A 175 4.95 -2.17 -13.22
N TRP A 176 4.52 -1.58 -12.11
CA TRP A 176 3.41 -2.08 -11.31
C TRP A 176 2.18 -2.38 -12.20
N PHE A 177 1.66 -1.39 -12.93
CA PHE A 177 0.42 -1.51 -13.71
C PHE A 177 0.44 -2.60 -14.81
N THR A 178 1.62 -3.01 -15.27
CA THR A 178 1.76 -4.09 -16.26
C THR A 178 1.57 -5.50 -15.70
N ARG A 179 1.46 -5.67 -14.38
CA ARG A 179 1.35 -7.00 -13.74
C ARG A 179 -0.10 -7.44 -13.60
N GLY A 180 -0.36 -8.72 -13.89
CA GLY A 180 -1.71 -9.31 -13.84
C GLY A 180 -2.41 -9.21 -12.48
N TRP A 181 -1.65 -9.18 -11.38
CA TRP A 181 -2.20 -9.10 -10.02
C TRP A 181 -2.61 -7.69 -9.59
N THR A 182 -2.16 -6.64 -10.30
CA THR A 182 -2.52 -5.25 -9.93
C THR A 182 -4.00 -4.97 -9.98
N TYR A 183 -4.77 -5.72 -10.76
CA TYR A 183 -6.22 -5.60 -10.81
C TYR A 183 -6.84 -5.81 -9.43
N GLN A 184 -6.46 -6.88 -8.71
CA GLN A 184 -6.99 -7.18 -7.38
C GLN A 184 -6.56 -6.11 -6.37
N GLU A 185 -5.29 -5.71 -6.43
CA GLU A 185 -4.70 -4.69 -5.57
C GLU A 185 -5.37 -3.32 -5.75
N ALA A 186 -5.69 -2.96 -6.99
CA ALA A 186 -6.24 -1.66 -7.36
C ALA A 186 -7.76 -1.58 -7.24
N ILE A 187 -8.51 -2.64 -7.54
CA ILE A 187 -9.98 -2.56 -7.66
C ILE A 187 -10.69 -3.02 -6.39
N LEU A 188 -10.06 -3.87 -5.58
CA LEU A 188 -10.67 -4.36 -4.33
C LEU A 188 -10.34 -3.47 -3.14
N SER A 189 -9.23 -2.73 -3.19
CA SER A 189 -8.82 -1.82 -2.12
C SER A 189 -9.74 -0.61 -2.02
N LYS A 190 -10.46 -0.47 -0.91
CA LYS A 190 -11.35 0.69 -0.61
C LYS A 190 -10.66 2.04 -0.72
N ARG A 191 -9.40 2.09 -0.30
CA ARG A 191 -8.57 3.29 -0.23
C ARG A 191 -7.17 2.92 -0.71
N ARG A 192 -6.61 3.73 -1.59
CA ARG A 192 -5.32 3.50 -2.24
C ARG A 192 -4.47 4.75 -2.11
N LEU A 193 -3.24 4.56 -1.67
CA LEU A 193 -2.21 5.58 -1.61
C LEU A 193 -1.14 5.23 -2.64
N PHE A 194 -1.18 5.91 -3.79
CA PHE A 194 -0.21 5.71 -4.86
C PHE A 194 1.01 6.60 -4.63
N PHE A 195 2.18 5.98 -4.58
CA PHE A 195 3.47 6.67 -4.59
C PHE A 195 4.08 6.55 -5.98
N THR A 196 4.02 7.62 -6.77
CA THR A 196 4.69 7.72 -8.08
C THR A 196 5.99 8.50 -7.96
N GLU A 197 6.79 8.55 -9.04
CA GLU A 197 8.04 9.32 -9.06
C GLU A 197 7.80 10.82 -8.83
N GLU A 198 6.64 11.33 -9.24
CA GLU A 198 6.36 12.77 -9.31
C GLU A 198 5.46 13.25 -8.15
N GLN A 199 4.59 12.40 -7.59
CA GLN A 199 3.61 12.77 -6.56
C GLN A 199 2.99 11.58 -5.84
N VAL A 200 2.34 11.88 -4.71
CA VAL A 200 1.53 10.92 -3.94
C VAL A 200 0.05 11.24 -4.14
N TYR A 201 -0.75 10.21 -4.41
CA TYR A 201 -2.19 10.33 -4.63
C TYR A 201 -2.99 9.45 -3.71
N PHE A 202 -4.17 9.94 -3.31
CA PHE A 202 -5.17 9.17 -2.59
C PHE A 202 -6.38 8.92 -3.50
N GLU A 203 -6.82 7.66 -3.59
CA GLU A 203 -8.04 7.29 -4.30
C GLU A 203 -8.90 6.39 -3.42
N SER A 204 -10.21 6.67 -3.32
CA SER A 204 -11.17 5.77 -2.69
C SER A 204 -12.11 5.13 -3.72
N LEU A 205 -12.64 3.95 -3.42
CA LEU A 205 -13.63 3.28 -4.28
C LEU A 205 -14.93 4.06 -4.45
N GLN A 206 -15.27 4.94 -3.48
CA GLN A 206 -16.43 5.82 -3.65
C GLN A 206 -16.11 6.98 -4.60
N SER A 207 -14.90 7.54 -4.55
CA SER A 207 -14.46 8.60 -5.47
C SER A 207 -14.25 8.11 -6.90
N SER A 208 -13.85 6.84 -7.09
CA SER A 208 -13.62 6.27 -8.42
C SER A 208 -14.91 5.94 -9.19
N ARG A 209 -16.04 5.76 -8.49
CA ARG A 209 -17.37 5.59 -9.11
C ARG A 209 -17.89 6.86 -9.79
N LEU A 210 -17.40 8.03 -9.41
CA LEU A 210 -17.75 9.30 -10.06
C LEU A 210 -17.07 9.49 -11.42
N ILE A 211 -16.11 8.63 -11.79
CA ILE A 211 -15.32 8.80 -13.03
C ILE A 211 -15.68 7.75 -14.10
N GLN A 212 -16.78 7.01 -13.95
CA GLN A 212 -17.30 6.09 -14.97
C GLN A 212 -18.58 6.58 -15.68
N THR A 213 -19.02 7.81 -15.41
CA THR A 213 -20.13 8.42 -16.15
C THR A 213 -19.65 9.68 -16.86
N PHE A 214 -18.87 9.51 -17.94
CA PHE A 214 -18.83 10.39 -19.12
C PHE A 214 -18.26 9.58 -20.30
#